data_AF-A0A9Q4BQ45-F1
#
_entry.id   AF-A0A9Q4BQ45-F1
#
_cell.length_a   1.000
_cell.length_b   1.000
_cell.length_c   1.000
_cell.angle_alpha   90.00
_cell.angle_beta   90.00
_cell.angle_gamma   90.00
#
_symmetry.space_group_name_H-M   'P 1'
#
loop_
_entity.id
_entity.type
_entity.pdbx_description
1 polymer ?
#
loop_
_entity_poly.entity_id
_entity_poly.type
_entity_poly.pdbx_seq_one_letter_code
_entity_poly.pdbx_strand_id
1 'polypeptide(L)' 'MWVLVILMFFSLLVALIFLGAFIWAVKSGQYDDKYTPSVRILLDDELKINTDQKRKEK' A
#
# COMPACT_ATOMS: atom_id res chain seq x y z
N MET A 1 -21.98 -30.23 22.56
CA MET A 1 -21.37 -30.67 21.27
C MET A 1 -21.65 -29.74 20.09
N TRP A 2 -22.85 -29.12 19.98
CA TRP A 2 -23.19 -28.23 18.86
C TRP A 2 -22.30 -26.97 18.75
N VAL A 3 -21.82 -26.44 19.87
CA VAL A 3 -20.98 -25.23 19.91
C VAL A 3 -19.69 -25.41 19.10
N LEU A 4 -19.05 -26.58 19.19
CA LEU A 4 -17.81 -26.87 18.45
C LEU A 4 -18.04 -26.86 16.94
N VAL A 5 -19.17 -27.41 16.49
CA VAL A 5 -19.54 -27.44 15.07
C VAL A 5 -19.79 -26.02 14.55
N ILE A 6 -20.51 -25.19 15.31
CA ILE A 6 -20.76 -23.79 14.97
C ILE A 6 -19.45 -23.00 14.88
N LEU A 7 -18.55 -23.18 15.85
CA LEU A 7 -17.24 -22.52 15.86
C LEU A 7 -16.36 -22.94 14.69
N MET A 8 -16.41 -24.21 14.27
CA MET A 8 -15.65 -24.72 13.14
C MET A 8 -16.04 -24.00 11.83
N PHE A 9 -17.35 -23.90 11.56
CA PHE A 9 -17.84 -23.19 10.38
C PHE A 9 -17.58 -21.68 10.46
N PHE A 10 -17.73 -21.08 11.63
CA PHE A 10 -17.46 -19.66 11.83
C PHE A 10 -15.96 -19.34 11.61
N SER A 11 -15.07 -20.17 12.14
CA SER A 11 -13.62 -20.08 11.91
C SER A 11 -13.30 -20.17 10.41
N LEU A 12 -13.89 -21.13 9.70
CA LEU A 12 -13.67 -21.31 8.27
C LEU A 12 -14.17 -20.09 7.48
N LEU A 13 -15.35 -19.56 7.83
CA LEU A 13 -15.92 -18.37 7.22
C LEU A 13 -14.99 -17.16 7.37
N VAL A 14 -14.50 -16.91 8.60
CA VAL A 14 -13.58 -15.81 8.89
C VAL A 14 -12.28 -15.96 8.10
N ALA A 15 -11.72 -17.17 8.02
CA ALA A 15 -10.51 -17.45 7.24
C ALA A 15 -10.71 -17.16 5.75
N LEU A 16 -11.85 -17.55 5.17
CA LEU A 16 -12.18 -17.27 3.76
C LEU A 16 -12.38 -15.77 3.49
N ILE A 17 -13.05 -15.06 4.40
CA ILE A 17 -13.22 -13.60 4.31
C ILE A 17 -11.86 -12.91 4.35
N PHE A 18 -11.00 -13.30 5.31
CA PHE A 18 -9.66 -12.75 5.43
C PHE A 18 -8.82 -13.01 4.18
N LEU A 19 -8.84 -14.23 3.65
CA LEU A 19 -8.14 -14.58 2.42
C LEU A 19 -8.67 -13.79 1.22
N GLY A 20 -9.99 -13.64 1.08
CA GLY A 20 -10.60 -12.85 0.02
C GLY A 20 -10.20 -11.37 0.08
N ALA A 21 -10.24 -10.78 1.28
CA ALA A 21 -9.78 -9.42 1.52
C ALA A 21 -8.29 -9.26 1.22
N PHE A 22 -7.46 -10.23 1.61
CA PHE A 22 -6.03 -10.25 1.33
C PHE A 22 -5.75 -10.27 -0.19
N ILE A 23 -6.39 -11.17 -0.93
CA ILE A 23 -6.25 -11.25 -2.40
C ILE A 23 -6.72 -9.95 -3.06
N TRP A 24 -7.84 -9.38 -2.60
CA TRP A 24 -8.34 -8.10 -3.10
C TRP A 24 -7.35 -6.96 -2.85
N ALA A 25 -6.78 -6.87 -1.65
CA ALA A 25 -5.77 -5.86 -1.30
C ALA A 25 -4.51 -5.98 -2.17
N VAL A 26 -4.00 -7.20 -2.36
CA VAL A 26 -2.83 -7.45 -3.24
C VAL A 26 -3.13 -7.07 -4.69
N LYS A 27 -4.31 -7.45 -5.20
CA LYS A 27 -4.72 -7.12 -6.57
C LYS A 27 -5.03 -5.63 -6.77
N SER A 28 -5.46 -4.93 -5.72
CA SER A 28 -5.79 -3.50 -5.79
C SER A 28 -4.57 -2.59 -5.99
N GLY A 29 -3.35 -3.14 -5.97
CA GLY A 29 -2.14 -2.34 -6.19
C GLY A 29 -1.80 -1.43 -5.02
N GLN A 30 -2.33 -1.67 -3.81
CA GLN A 30 -1.93 -0.95 -2.59
C GLN A 30 -0.41 -0.99 -2.36
N TYR A 31 0.27 -1.99 -2.91
CA TYR A 31 1.73 -2.18 -2.86
C TYR A 31 2.50 -1.57 -4.05
N ASP A 32 1.80 -0.87 -4.95
CA ASP A 32 2.41 -0.22 -6.12
C ASP A 32 3.09 1.11 -5.75
N ASP A 33 2.80 1.65 -4.57
CA ASP A 33 3.58 2.74 -3.97
C ASP A 33 4.93 2.21 -3.43
N LYS A 34 5.78 1.74 -4.33
CA LYS A 34 7.16 1.28 -4.05
C LYS A 34 8.14 2.44 -3.92
N TYR A 35 7.71 3.66 -4.26
CA TYR A 35 8.50 4.89 -4.16
C TYR A 35 7.96 5.73 -3.01
N THR A 36 8.51 5.48 -1.82
CA THR A 36 8.11 6.16 -0.58
C THR A 36 7.96 7.67 -0.81
N PRO A 37 6.81 8.29 -0.49
CA PRO A 37 6.57 9.71 -0.71
C PRO A 37 7.62 10.61 -0.06
N SER A 38 8.26 10.13 1.02
CA SER A 38 9.38 10.78 1.69
C SER A 38 10.61 10.99 0.80
N VAL A 39 10.90 10.06 -0.12
CA VAL A 39 12.07 10.15 -1.01
C VAL A 39 11.79 11.13 -2.15
N ARG A 40 10.57 11.13 -2.68
CA ARG A 40 10.12 12.10 -3.70
C ARG A 40 10.20 13.52 -3.18
N ILE A 41 9.71 13.78 -1.96
CA ILE A 41 9.72 15.13 -1.38
C ILE A 41 11.13 15.67 -1.15
N LEU A 42 12.08 14.81 -0.74
CA LEU A 42 13.47 15.21 -0.49
C LEU A 42 14.25 15.48 -1.78
N LEU A 43 14.01 14.70 -2.84
CA LEU A 43 14.69 14.85 -4.13
C LEU A 43 14.05 15.93 -5.03
N ASP A 44 12.74 16.15 -4.93
CA ASP A 44 12.02 17.17 -5.71
C ASP A 44 12.45 18.59 -5.30
N ASP A 45 12.81 18.81 -4.04
CA ASP A 45 13.32 20.11 -3.57
C ASP A 45 14.71 20.41 -4.18
N GLU A 46 15.61 19.42 -4.29
CA GLU A 46 16.92 19.58 -4.94
C GLU A 46 16.81 19.87 -6.44
N LEU A 47 15.89 19.20 -7.14
CA LEU A 47 15.68 19.41 -8.57
C LEU A 47 15.11 20.81 -8.88
N LYS A 48 14.24 21.34 -8.01
CA LYS A 48 13.73 22.72 -8.15
C LYS A 48 14.82 23.77 -7.97
N ILE A 49 15.69 23.61 -6.97
CA ILE A 49 16.80 24.54 -6.73
C ILE A 49 17.72 24.60 -7.96
N ASN A 50 18.08 23.45 -8.53
CA ASN A 50 18.97 23.39 -9.70
C ASN A 50 18.36 24.01 -10.96
N THR A 51 17.05 23.85 -11.17
CA THR A 51 16.36 24.39 -12.35
C THR A 51 16.23 25.91 -12.29
N ASP A 52 15.98 26.46 -11.10
CA ASP A 52 15.89 27.90 -10.88
C ASP A 52 17.23 28.62 -11.00
N GLN A 53 18.34 28.00 -10.58
CA GLN A 53 19.69 28.53 -10.78
C GLN A 53 20.07 28.57 -12.26
N LYS A 54 19.81 27.47 -12.99
CA LYS A 54 20.11 27.37 -14.43
C LYS A 54 19.30 28.34 -15.30
N ARG A 55 18.14 28.78 -14.82
CA ARG A 55 17.29 29.80 -15.47
C ARG A 55 17.75 31.23 -15.19
N LYS A 56 18.45 31.47 -14.08
CA LYS A 56 19.01 32.78 -13.73
C LYS A 56 20.37 33.05 -14.36
N GLU A 57 21.10 32.00 -14.73
CA GLU A 57 22.40 32.10 -15.43
C GLU A 57 22.30 32.19 -16.96
N LYS A 58 21.11 32.00 -17.54
CA LYS A 58 20.83 32.21 -18.97
C LYS A 58 20.15 33.55 -19.20
#